data_AF-A0A971V113-F1
#
_entry.id   AF-A0A971V113-F1
#
_cell.length_a   1.000
_cell.length_b   1.000
_cell.length_c   1.000
_cell.angle_alpha   90.00
_cell.angle_beta   90.00
_cell.angle_gamma   90.00
#
_symmetry.space_group_name_H-M   'P 1'
#
loop_
_entity.id
_entity.type
_entity.pdbx_description
1 polymer ?
#
loop_
_entity_poly.entity_id
_entity_poly.type
_entity_poly.pdbx_seq_one_letter_code
_entity_poly.pdbx_strand_id
1 'polypeptide(L)'
;MYNNITATDGLNRVLPAWEEVGDPREKKYVGLFYWTWHTQQSNYGGRTAYDVTKILNEHPDAMDDFHHPAWPQDANSYFWGEPLYGYYLNTDRWVLRKHAELLALAGVDVIIFDCTNGNFTWKESYMELCDVFTEARKDGVNTPQIAFLLAFGPTQGSKEAIEEIYRDLYKPAKYKDLFFMWKGKPLIMAYPDNLTDEIKNYFTFRPGQPTYNSGPSREDHWGWLEVYPLHGYAQRSTGYEQVPVGVAQNWSAERGLTAMNAPNSFGRSYTNHSGQITGDDAVNYGYNFQEQWDRALKINPQFVFVTGWNEWIAGRYEMWNQQYNAFPDEFSQEKSRDIEPMKGGHGDAYYYQLAANIRRFKGVGKIEPASEELTVAIDGKKDEWEKVKPVYQTPRGNTLHRNHPGWKGIQFTNTTGRNDFVTSQIARDKDNLYFLIETAENITPSSDPGWMWLFIDIDRDRSTGWEGYDFVLNRINPNETTIIIEKNKDGWEWEKCGEATYKVSGKQMEISIPRSALAIKDKKLNFEFKWADNIQEAGDIMDFYLSGDVAPAGRYNFVYKEK
;
A
#
# COMPACT_ATOMS: atom_id res chain seq x y z
N MET A 1 10.91 -12.29 -0.58
CA MET A 1 11.99 -11.31 -0.37
C MET A 1 11.88 -10.58 0.97
N TYR A 2 10.80 -10.75 1.76
CA TYR A 2 10.55 -9.92 2.95
C TYR A 2 10.23 -10.74 4.20
N ASN A 3 11.08 -11.71 4.55
CA ASN A 3 10.86 -12.53 5.76
C ASN A 3 11.34 -11.83 7.05
N ASN A 4 12.18 -10.80 6.93
CA ASN A 4 12.76 -10.08 8.07
C ASN A 4 12.13 -8.70 8.29
N ILE A 5 10.85 -8.53 7.93
CA ILE A 5 10.14 -7.27 8.16
C ILE A 5 8.87 -7.43 9.01
N THR A 6 8.63 -6.46 9.86
CA THR A 6 7.41 -6.30 10.66
C THR A 6 6.93 -4.86 10.56
N ALA A 7 5.75 -4.57 11.09
CA ALA A 7 5.27 -3.21 11.25
C ALA A 7 4.25 -3.16 12.38
N THR A 8 4.14 -2.01 13.02
CA THR A 8 3.05 -1.66 13.92
C THR A 8 2.41 -0.38 13.39
N ASP A 9 1.11 -0.42 13.11
CA ASP A 9 0.41 0.73 12.54
C ASP A 9 0.04 1.79 13.61
N GLY A 10 -0.54 2.91 13.15
CA GLY A 10 -0.96 4.00 14.04
C GLY A 10 -2.01 3.62 15.10
N LEU A 11 -2.66 2.45 14.96
CA LEU A 11 -3.64 1.91 15.92
C LEU A 11 -3.05 0.82 16.83
N ASN A 12 -1.72 0.68 16.85
CA ASN A 12 -0.98 -0.35 17.60
C ASN A 12 -1.26 -1.78 17.15
N ARG A 13 -1.70 -2.00 15.90
CA ARG A 13 -1.87 -3.35 15.35
C ARG A 13 -0.54 -3.81 14.77
N VAL A 14 -0.02 -4.91 15.32
CA VAL A 14 1.23 -5.52 14.86
C VAL A 14 0.94 -6.48 13.71
N LEU A 15 1.78 -6.48 12.68
CA LEU A 15 1.67 -7.45 11.60
C LEU A 15 1.92 -8.89 12.10
N PRO A 16 1.09 -9.87 11.68
CA PRO A 16 1.30 -11.26 12.03
C PRO A 16 2.70 -11.76 11.63
N ALA A 17 3.35 -12.44 12.57
CA ALA A 17 4.65 -13.09 12.38
C ALA A 17 4.50 -14.58 12.04
N TRP A 18 5.59 -15.24 11.68
CA TRP A 18 5.60 -16.67 11.33
C TRP A 18 5.00 -17.54 12.44
N GLU A 19 5.22 -17.20 13.70
CA GLU A 19 4.68 -17.89 14.87
C GLU A 19 3.13 -17.91 14.90
N GLU A 20 2.47 -16.90 14.32
CA GLU A 20 1.00 -16.82 14.23
C GLU A 20 0.46 -17.54 12.98
N VAL A 21 1.08 -17.32 11.81
CA VAL A 21 0.47 -17.71 10.51
C VAL A 21 1.12 -18.90 9.82
N GLY A 22 2.33 -19.28 10.23
CA GLY A 22 3.12 -20.35 9.63
C GLY A 22 3.66 -20.03 8.23
N ASP A 23 4.22 -21.06 7.59
CA ASP A 23 4.90 -20.96 6.30
C ASP A 23 3.98 -20.47 5.16
N PRO A 24 4.56 -19.87 4.10
CA PRO A 24 3.81 -19.48 2.92
C PRO A 24 3.02 -20.65 2.31
N ARG A 25 1.75 -20.42 2.01
CA ARG A 25 0.80 -21.39 1.48
C ARG A 25 0.74 -21.28 -0.03
N GLU A 26 0.82 -22.43 -0.70
CA GLU A 26 0.75 -22.47 -2.16
C GLU A 26 -0.66 -22.17 -2.70
N LYS A 27 -0.72 -21.61 -3.91
CA LYS A 27 -1.97 -21.36 -4.66
C LYS A 27 -2.97 -20.48 -3.90
N LYS A 28 -2.46 -19.51 -3.15
CA LYS A 28 -3.21 -18.46 -2.45
C LYS A 28 -2.85 -17.12 -3.06
N TYR A 29 -3.83 -16.46 -3.65
CA TYR A 29 -3.65 -15.20 -4.37
C TYR A 29 -4.56 -14.11 -3.81
N VAL A 30 -4.08 -12.89 -3.80
CA VAL A 30 -4.86 -11.71 -3.42
C VAL A 30 -4.84 -10.71 -4.58
N GLY A 31 -6.02 -10.42 -5.09
CA GLY A 31 -6.26 -9.35 -6.05
C GLY A 31 -6.74 -8.08 -5.35
N LEU A 32 -6.38 -6.93 -5.88
CA LEU A 32 -6.81 -5.63 -5.37
C LEU A 32 -7.45 -4.81 -6.49
N PHE A 33 -8.65 -4.28 -6.24
CA PHE A 33 -9.34 -3.44 -7.21
C PHE A 33 -8.65 -2.07 -7.28
N TYR A 34 -8.40 -1.58 -8.49
CA TYR A 34 -7.52 -0.44 -8.74
C TYR A 34 -8.07 0.46 -9.84
N TRP A 35 -8.06 1.77 -9.60
CA TRP A 35 -8.60 2.78 -10.51
C TRP A 35 -7.51 3.55 -11.24
N THR A 36 -7.73 3.72 -12.54
CA THR A 36 -6.81 4.39 -13.48
C THR A 36 -7.45 5.61 -14.16
N TRP A 37 -8.55 6.12 -13.60
CA TRP A 37 -9.39 7.14 -14.24
C TRP A 37 -9.13 8.60 -13.82
N HIS A 38 -8.29 8.88 -12.82
CA HIS A 38 -8.01 10.24 -12.33
C HIS A 38 -7.47 11.14 -13.45
N THR A 39 -6.64 10.60 -14.35
CA THR A 39 -6.07 11.38 -15.47
C THR A 39 -7.17 11.92 -16.38
N GLN A 40 -8.08 11.06 -16.88
CA GLN A 40 -9.17 11.52 -17.75
C GLN A 40 -10.21 12.34 -17.01
N GLN A 41 -10.55 11.97 -15.77
CA GLN A 41 -11.54 12.68 -14.97
C GLN A 41 -11.07 14.10 -14.59
N SER A 42 -9.76 14.29 -14.43
CA SER A 42 -9.13 15.61 -14.30
C SER A 42 -9.12 16.42 -15.61
N ASN A 43 -9.44 15.78 -16.74
CA ASN A 43 -9.16 16.22 -18.09
C ASN A 43 -7.70 16.69 -18.26
N TYR A 44 -6.76 15.79 -17.97
CA TYR A 44 -5.31 16.01 -18.07
C TYR A 44 -4.78 17.17 -17.22
N GLY A 45 -5.25 17.28 -15.97
CA GLY A 45 -4.87 18.35 -15.04
C GLY A 45 -5.57 19.69 -15.29
N GLY A 46 -6.57 19.74 -16.18
CA GLY A 46 -7.31 20.95 -16.52
C GLY A 46 -8.44 21.32 -15.57
N ARG A 47 -8.88 20.39 -14.71
CA ARG A 47 -9.99 20.57 -13.74
C ARG A 47 -9.50 20.66 -12.31
N THR A 48 -10.13 21.52 -11.52
CA THR A 48 -9.85 21.66 -10.09
C THR A 48 -10.25 20.40 -9.34
N ALA A 49 -9.43 19.93 -8.41
CA ALA A 49 -9.83 18.88 -7.49
C ALA A 49 -10.75 19.48 -6.42
N TYR A 50 -11.99 19.00 -6.38
CA TYR A 50 -12.96 19.35 -5.35
C TYR A 50 -13.08 18.20 -4.37
N ASP A 51 -13.03 18.53 -3.07
CA ASP A 51 -12.96 17.57 -1.98
C ASP A 51 -14.22 17.68 -1.11
N VAL A 52 -15.01 16.60 -1.07
CA VAL A 52 -16.27 16.51 -0.33
C VAL A 52 -16.04 16.79 1.15
N THR A 53 -15.01 16.18 1.75
CA THR A 53 -14.70 16.37 3.17
C THR A 53 -14.40 17.84 3.48
N LYS A 54 -13.62 18.52 2.62
CA LYS A 54 -13.33 19.96 2.80
C LYS A 54 -14.57 20.83 2.65
N ILE A 55 -15.37 20.58 1.61
CA ILE A 55 -16.62 21.34 1.37
C ILE A 55 -17.57 21.20 2.56
N LEU A 56 -17.77 19.98 3.07
CA LEU A 56 -18.71 19.73 4.16
C LEU A 56 -18.19 20.19 5.53
N ASN A 57 -16.87 20.27 5.73
CA ASN A 57 -16.31 20.89 6.92
C ASN A 57 -16.59 22.39 6.99
N GLU A 58 -16.57 23.08 5.83
CA GLU A 58 -16.88 24.51 5.73
C GLU A 58 -18.39 24.79 5.66
N HIS A 59 -19.14 23.91 4.99
CA HIS A 59 -20.57 24.04 4.71
C HIS A 59 -21.32 22.73 5.00
N PRO A 60 -21.55 22.36 6.27
CA PRO A 60 -22.22 21.11 6.62
C PRO A 60 -23.66 20.99 6.07
N ASP A 61 -24.35 22.12 5.92
CA ASP A 61 -25.70 22.21 5.37
C ASP A 61 -25.77 21.88 3.86
N ALA A 62 -24.63 21.89 3.17
CA ALA A 62 -24.54 21.49 1.76
C ALA A 62 -24.77 19.98 1.55
N MET A 63 -24.69 19.15 2.61
CA MET A 63 -24.84 17.70 2.51
C MET A 63 -26.20 17.28 1.95
N ASP A 64 -27.28 17.96 2.35
CA ASP A 64 -28.65 17.60 1.98
C ASP A 64 -29.24 18.52 0.89
N ASP A 65 -28.42 19.40 0.28
CA ASP A 65 -28.85 20.32 -0.77
C ASP A 65 -28.01 20.20 -2.04
N PHE A 66 -28.64 19.66 -3.10
CA PHE A 66 -27.98 19.51 -4.39
C PHE A 66 -27.55 20.85 -5.01
N HIS A 67 -28.35 21.90 -4.80
CA HIS A 67 -28.16 23.22 -5.43
C HIS A 67 -27.43 24.22 -4.52
N HIS A 68 -26.90 23.77 -3.37
CA HIS A 68 -26.17 24.63 -2.45
C HIS A 68 -24.96 25.29 -3.14
N PRO A 69 -24.72 26.61 -2.95
CA PRO A 69 -23.68 27.34 -3.67
C PRO A 69 -22.24 26.91 -3.34
N ALA A 70 -22.02 26.19 -2.23
CA ALA A 70 -20.71 25.61 -1.92
C ALA A 70 -20.29 24.53 -2.92
N TRP A 71 -21.24 23.95 -3.64
CA TRP A 71 -20.93 22.97 -4.66
C TRP A 71 -20.53 23.64 -5.98
N PRO A 72 -19.32 23.37 -6.48
CA PRO A 72 -18.85 23.89 -7.76
C PRO A 72 -19.70 23.41 -8.93
N GLN A 73 -20.01 24.32 -9.86
CA GLN A 73 -20.83 24.05 -11.04
C GLN A 73 -20.05 23.38 -12.18
N ASP A 74 -18.72 23.44 -12.17
CA ASP A 74 -17.82 22.86 -13.17
C ASP A 74 -17.32 21.46 -12.80
N ALA A 75 -17.79 20.90 -11.68
CA ALA A 75 -17.44 19.57 -11.22
C ALA A 75 -18.39 18.50 -11.76
N ASN A 76 -17.83 17.40 -12.27
CA ASN A 76 -18.56 16.19 -12.64
C ASN A 76 -18.18 14.98 -11.75
N SER A 77 -17.15 15.15 -10.93
CA SER A 77 -16.60 14.17 -10.00
C SER A 77 -15.93 14.92 -8.85
N TYR A 78 -15.90 14.29 -7.69
CA TYR A 78 -15.38 14.88 -6.45
C TYR A 78 -14.50 13.87 -5.75
N PHE A 79 -13.37 14.32 -5.23
CA PHE A 79 -12.59 13.56 -4.27
C PHE A 79 -13.40 13.43 -2.97
N TRP A 80 -13.53 12.23 -2.40
CA TRP A 80 -14.17 12.10 -1.10
C TRP A 80 -13.26 12.59 0.04
N GLY A 81 -11.94 12.58 -0.17
CA GLY A 81 -10.90 13.09 0.72
C GLY A 81 -9.55 13.23 0.01
N GLU A 82 -8.51 13.68 0.72
CA GLU A 82 -7.18 13.90 0.14
C GLU A 82 -6.28 12.65 0.29
N PRO A 83 -5.83 12.04 -0.83
CA PRO A 83 -4.80 11.00 -0.78
C PRO A 83 -3.53 11.54 -0.14
N LEU A 84 -2.74 10.69 0.53
CA LEU A 84 -1.45 11.09 1.10
C LEU A 84 -0.53 11.74 0.06
N TYR A 85 -0.60 11.28 -1.18
CA TYR A 85 0.20 11.78 -2.31
C TYR A 85 -0.40 13.00 -3.02
N GLY A 86 -1.46 13.57 -2.46
CA GLY A 86 -2.23 14.70 -2.99
C GLY A 86 -3.18 14.29 -4.11
N TYR A 87 -3.84 15.27 -4.73
CA TYR A 87 -4.75 15.06 -5.87
C TYR A 87 -3.99 14.74 -7.17
N TYR A 88 -3.36 13.56 -7.22
CA TYR A 88 -2.47 13.10 -8.29
C TYR A 88 -3.24 12.62 -9.53
N LEU A 89 -2.53 12.54 -10.66
CA LEU A 89 -3.01 11.89 -11.88
C LEU A 89 -2.46 10.46 -11.94
N ASN A 90 -3.18 9.51 -12.55
CA ASN A 90 -2.71 8.13 -12.66
C ASN A 90 -1.54 7.95 -13.65
N THR A 91 -0.98 9.04 -14.18
CA THR A 91 0.28 9.06 -14.94
C THR A 91 1.46 9.57 -14.11
N ASP A 92 1.25 9.92 -12.84
CA ASP A 92 2.31 10.36 -11.95
C ASP A 92 3.21 9.18 -11.59
N ARG A 93 4.35 9.08 -12.28
CA ARG A 93 5.33 8.00 -12.11
C ARG A 93 5.84 7.87 -10.69
N TRP A 94 5.94 8.97 -9.94
CA TRP A 94 6.39 8.95 -8.56
C TRP A 94 5.36 8.23 -7.68
N VAL A 95 4.07 8.50 -7.87
CA VAL A 95 2.98 7.82 -7.14
C VAL A 95 2.88 6.35 -7.55
N LEU A 96 2.92 6.05 -8.85
CA LEU A 96 2.90 4.68 -9.35
C LEU A 96 4.06 3.84 -8.82
N ARG A 97 5.24 4.46 -8.64
CA ARG A 97 6.40 3.82 -8.04
C ARG A 97 6.17 3.46 -6.58
N LYS A 98 5.62 4.37 -5.77
CA LYS A 98 5.24 4.09 -4.38
C LYS A 98 4.16 3.01 -4.28
N HIS A 99 3.18 3.02 -5.18
CA HIS A 99 2.18 1.94 -5.24
C HIS A 99 2.82 0.58 -5.55
N ALA A 100 3.78 0.52 -6.48
CA ALA A 100 4.48 -0.71 -6.81
C ALA A 100 5.16 -1.33 -5.57
N GLU A 101 5.85 -0.52 -4.78
CA GLU A 101 6.54 -0.92 -3.55
C GLU A 101 5.57 -1.34 -2.45
N LEU A 102 4.58 -0.50 -2.12
CA LEU A 102 3.62 -0.78 -1.05
C LEU A 102 2.80 -2.04 -1.34
N LEU A 103 2.29 -2.19 -2.56
CA LEU A 103 1.49 -3.36 -2.91
C LEU A 103 2.33 -4.65 -2.93
N ALA A 104 3.61 -4.57 -3.33
CA ALA A 104 4.54 -5.69 -3.23
C ALA A 104 4.84 -6.07 -1.77
N LEU A 105 5.06 -5.09 -0.89
CA LEU A 105 5.31 -5.30 0.54
C LEU A 105 4.09 -5.91 1.25
N ALA A 106 2.89 -5.45 0.92
CA ALA A 106 1.65 -6.03 1.43
C ALA A 106 1.41 -7.48 0.93
N GLY A 107 2.04 -7.87 -0.18
CA GLY A 107 1.93 -9.21 -0.76
C GLY A 107 0.76 -9.39 -1.73
N VAL A 108 0.31 -8.30 -2.37
CA VAL A 108 -0.72 -8.30 -3.42
C VAL A 108 -0.16 -8.96 -4.68
N ASP A 109 -0.89 -9.93 -5.24
CA ASP A 109 -0.43 -10.70 -6.40
C ASP A 109 -0.86 -10.07 -7.73
N VAL A 110 -2.01 -9.41 -7.75
CA VAL A 110 -2.58 -8.79 -8.95
C VAL A 110 -3.38 -7.54 -8.60
N ILE A 111 -3.19 -6.47 -9.38
CA ILE A 111 -4.15 -5.37 -9.43
C ILE A 111 -5.11 -5.59 -10.59
N ILE A 112 -6.39 -5.36 -10.35
CA ILE A 112 -7.44 -5.52 -11.35
C ILE A 112 -7.96 -4.13 -11.68
N PHE A 113 -7.76 -3.68 -12.91
CA PHE A 113 -8.20 -2.35 -13.34
C PHE A 113 -9.71 -2.28 -13.48
N ASP A 114 -10.29 -1.21 -12.96
CA ASP A 114 -11.69 -0.87 -13.24
C ASP A 114 -11.85 -0.34 -14.67
N CYS A 115 -12.55 -1.11 -15.50
CA CYS A 115 -12.97 -0.76 -16.84
C CYS A 115 -14.46 -1.09 -17.01
N THR A 116 -15.25 -0.94 -15.95
CA THR A 116 -16.68 -1.29 -15.94
C THR A 116 -17.58 -0.25 -16.63
N ASN A 117 -17.09 0.97 -16.85
CA ASN A 117 -17.86 2.08 -17.43
C ASN A 117 -17.82 2.06 -18.97
N GLY A 118 -18.76 1.37 -19.60
CA GLY A 118 -18.94 1.44 -21.06
C GLY A 118 -17.76 0.87 -21.83
N ASN A 119 -17.08 1.70 -22.62
CA ASN A 119 -15.89 1.34 -23.40
C ASN A 119 -14.59 2.01 -22.89
N PHE A 120 -14.62 2.65 -21.72
CA PHE A 120 -13.44 3.29 -21.15
C PHE A 120 -12.47 2.25 -20.57
N THR A 121 -11.25 2.24 -21.10
CA THR A 121 -10.15 1.37 -20.63
C THR A 121 -9.11 2.14 -19.83
N TRP A 122 -9.10 3.48 -19.90
CA TRP A 122 -8.11 4.36 -19.27
C TRP A 122 -6.66 4.07 -19.72
N LYS A 123 -6.49 3.85 -21.03
CA LYS A 123 -5.27 3.33 -21.65
C LYS A 123 -3.98 4.05 -21.27
N GLU A 124 -3.95 5.37 -21.32
CA GLU A 124 -2.76 6.13 -20.98
C GLU A 124 -2.28 5.84 -19.55
N SER A 125 -3.21 5.64 -18.61
CA SER A 125 -2.90 5.42 -17.20
C SER A 125 -2.43 4.00 -16.90
N TYR A 126 -3.12 2.95 -17.42
CA TYR A 126 -2.63 1.59 -17.19
C TYR A 126 -1.33 1.30 -17.95
N MET A 127 -1.10 1.95 -19.10
CA MET A 127 0.14 1.79 -19.85
C MET A 127 1.32 2.45 -19.14
N GLU A 128 1.14 3.65 -18.58
CA GLU A 128 2.15 4.31 -17.74
C GLU A 128 2.47 3.46 -16.51
N LEU A 129 1.44 2.89 -15.86
CA LEU A 129 1.63 1.94 -14.77
C LEU A 129 2.44 0.72 -15.21
N CYS A 130 2.14 0.13 -16.37
CA CYS A 130 2.91 -1.01 -16.89
C CYS A 130 4.38 -0.66 -17.11
N ASP A 131 4.68 0.54 -17.61
CA ASP A 131 6.07 1.02 -17.75
C ASP A 131 6.76 1.12 -16.38
N VAL A 132 6.13 1.81 -15.41
CA VAL A 132 6.69 1.99 -14.07
C VAL A 132 6.84 0.66 -13.32
N PHE A 133 5.87 -0.24 -13.40
CA PHE A 133 5.94 -1.56 -12.76
C PHE A 133 7.01 -2.46 -13.40
N THR A 134 7.25 -2.31 -14.70
CA THR A 134 8.34 -3.01 -15.39
C THR A 134 9.70 -2.51 -14.95
N GLU A 135 9.86 -1.19 -14.76
CA GLU A 135 11.07 -0.60 -14.20
C GLU A 135 11.28 -1.02 -12.75
N ALA A 136 10.24 -0.96 -11.92
CA ALA A 136 10.28 -1.40 -10.53
C ALA A 136 10.73 -2.87 -10.40
N ARG A 137 10.28 -3.76 -11.30
CA ARG A 137 10.77 -5.15 -11.34
C ARG A 137 12.25 -5.27 -11.66
N LYS A 138 12.80 -4.42 -12.55
CA LYS A 138 14.24 -4.39 -12.84
C LYS A 138 15.04 -3.94 -11.62
N ASP A 139 14.45 -3.08 -10.79
CA ASP A 139 15.04 -2.58 -9.55
C ASP A 139 14.88 -3.53 -8.35
N GLY A 140 14.18 -4.66 -8.53
CA GLY A 140 14.01 -5.70 -7.52
C GLY A 140 12.66 -5.70 -6.79
N VAL A 141 11.72 -4.82 -7.17
CA VAL A 141 10.35 -4.83 -6.61
C VAL A 141 9.57 -6.01 -7.19
N ASN A 142 8.99 -6.85 -6.34
CA ASN A 142 8.09 -7.91 -6.77
C ASN A 142 6.67 -7.36 -6.99
N THR A 143 6.51 -6.51 -8.01
CA THR A 143 5.25 -5.79 -8.25
C THR A 143 4.09 -6.74 -8.53
N PRO A 144 2.85 -6.35 -8.16
CA PRO A 144 1.66 -7.07 -8.58
C PRO A 144 1.61 -7.25 -10.10
N GLN A 145 1.02 -8.35 -10.54
CA GLN A 145 0.60 -8.55 -11.92
C GLN A 145 -0.65 -7.70 -12.22
N ILE A 146 -1.13 -7.72 -13.46
CA ILE A 146 -2.30 -6.97 -13.92
C ILE A 146 -3.38 -7.88 -14.49
N ALA A 147 -4.63 -7.47 -14.30
CA ALA A 147 -5.82 -7.98 -14.97
C ALA A 147 -6.86 -6.84 -15.13
N PHE A 148 -7.98 -7.11 -15.80
CA PHE A 148 -9.02 -6.11 -16.07
C PHE A 148 -10.38 -6.63 -15.63
N LEU A 149 -11.19 -5.77 -15.01
CA LEU A 149 -12.62 -5.97 -14.76
C LEU A 149 -13.42 -5.08 -15.71
N LEU A 150 -14.28 -5.71 -16.50
CA LEU A 150 -15.06 -5.07 -17.56
C LEU A 150 -16.53 -5.01 -17.14
N ALA A 151 -17.32 -4.26 -17.90
CA ALA A 151 -18.75 -4.10 -17.65
C ALA A 151 -19.45 -5.44 -17.39
N PHE A 152 -20.44 -5.43 -16.49
CA PHE A 152 -21.17 -6.60 -16.02
C PHE A 152 -22.19 -7.16 -17.04
N GLY A 153 -21.76 -7.33 -18.30
CA GLY A 153 -22.54 -7.96 -19.37
C GLY A 153 -21.87 -7.83 -20.74
N PRO A 154 -22.28 -8.64 -21.74
CA PRO A 154 -21.72 -8.63 -23.09
C PRO A 154 -22.28 -7.46 -23.93
N THR A 155 -22.03 -6.23 -23.49
CA THR A 155 -22.45 -5.01 -24.19
C THR A 155 -21.50 -4.67 -25.35
N GLN A 156 -21.94 -3.81 -26.26
CA GLN A 156 -21.08 -3.31 -27.35
C GLN A 156 -19.85 -2.56 -26.81
N GLY A 157 -20.03 -1.71 -25.78
CA GLY A 157 -18.91 -1.00 -25.17
C GLY A 157 -17.91 -1.93 -24.48
N SER A 158 -18.38 -2.96 -23.78
CA SER A 158 -17.51 -3.97 -23.18
C SER A 158 -16.70 -4.72 -24.24
N LYS A 159 -17.34 -5.07 -25.36
CA LYS A 159 -16.65 -5.69 -26.51
C LYS A 159 -15.54 -4.80 -27.06
N GLU A 160 -15.83 -3.52 -27.31
CA GLU A 160 -14.84 -2.55 -27.81
C GLU A 160 -13.64 -2.42 -26.86
N ALA A 161 -13.90 -2.33 -25.56
CA ALA A 161 -12.86 -2.28 -24.53
C ALA A 161 -11.98 -3.54 -24.53
N ILE A 162 -12.59 -4.73 -24.57
CA ILE A 162 -11.86 -6.00 -24.60
C ILE A 162 -11.04 -6.13 -25.89
N GLU A 163 -11.60 -5.75 -27.03
CA GLU A 163 -10.90 -5.77 -28.32
C GLU A 163 -9.72 -4.80 -28.35
N GLU A 164 -9.84 -3.60 -27.77
CA GLU A 164 -8.74 -2.65 -27.59
C GLU A 164 -7.63 -3.23 -26.72
N ILE A 165 -7.97 -3.69 -25.51
CA ILE A 165 -7.01 -4.25 -24.56
C ILE A 165 -6.31 -5.47 -25.17
N TYR A 166 -7.05 -6.34 -25.83
CA TYR A 166 -6.46 -7.48 -26.53
C TYR A 166 -5.51 -7.04 -27.64
N ARG A 167 -5.95 -6.14 -28.53
CA ARG A 167 -5.16 -5.67 -29.68
C ARG A 167 -3.88 -4.96 -29.26
N ASP A 168 -3.94 -4.11 -28.24
CA ASP A 168 -2.87 -3.16 -27.95
C ASP A 168 -1.91 -3.64 -26.85
N LEU A 169 -2.35 -4.53 -25.97
CA LEU A 169 -1.56 -5.04 -24.84
C LEU A 169 -1.24 -6.53 -24.97
N TYR A 170 -2.27 -7.38 -25.04
CA TYR A 170 -2.09 -8.83 -24.91
C TYR A 170 -1.61 -9.52 -26.20
N LYS A 171 -2.20 -9.21 -27.34
CA LYS A 171 -1.81 -9.76 -28.65
C LYS A 171 -0.34 -9.49 -29.01
N PRO A 172 0.21 -8.27 -28.83
CA PRO A 172 1.63 -8.02 -29.02
C PRO A 172 2.50 -8.55 -27.87
N ALA A 173 1.90 -9.13 -26.82
CA ALA A 173 2.57 -9.56 -25.59
C ALA A 173 3.37 -8.44 -24.91
N LYS A 174 2.85 -7.21 -24.97
CA LYS A 174 3.50 -6.04 -24.36
C LYS A 174 3.41 -6.17 -22.84
N TYR A 175 4.55 -6.09 -22.15
CA TYR A 175 4.65 -6.33 -20.70
C TYR A 175 4.18 -7.72 -20.26
N LYS A 176 4.44 -8.77 -21.07
CA LYS A 176 4.00 -10.15 -20.80
C LYS A 176 4.25 -10.64 -19.37
N ASP A 177 5.35 -10.24 -18.75
CA ASP A 177 5.69 -10.64 -17.38
C ASP A 177 4.69 -10.09 -16.34
N LEU A 178 4.03 -8.96 -16.64
CA LEU A 178 3.00 -8.38 -15.80
C LEU A 178 1.65 -9.11 -15.90
N PHE A 179 1.40 -9.97 -16.90
CA PHE A 179 0.09 -10.58 -17.08
C PHE A 179 -0.22 -11.62 -16.00
N PHE A 180 -1.29 -11.44 -15.24
CA PHE A 180 -1.72 -12.44 -14.27
C PHE A 180 -2.28 -13.67 -14.98
N MET A 181 -1.66 -14.82 -14.76
CA MET A 181 -2.02 -16.07 -15.43
C MET A 181 -2.95 -16.90 -14.55
N TRP A 182 -4.16 -17.17 -15.03
CA TRP A 182 -5.13 -18.05 -14.38
C TRP A 182 -5.43 -19.26 -15.26
N LYS A 183 -5.20 -20.47 -14.74
CA LYS A 183 -5.42 -21.74 -15.45
C LYS A 183 -4.70 -21.80 -16.83
N GLY A 184 -3.49 -21.25 -16.89
CA GLY A 184 -2.61 -21.32 -18.07
C GLY A 184 -2.80 -20.21 -19.11
N LYS A 185 -3.75 -19.30 -18.92
CA LYS A 185 -4.00 -18.15 -19.81
C LYS A 185 -4.10 -16.85 -19.00
N PRO A 186 -3.91 -15.67 -19.60
CA PRO A 186 -4.13 -14.41 -18.89
C PRO A 186 -5.58 -14.31 -18.39
N LEU A 187 -5.76 -13.83 -17.17
CA LEU A 187 -7.07 -13.61 -16.56
C LEU A 187 -7.72 -12.34 -17.11
N ILE A 188 -9.01 -12.41 -17.39
CA ILE A 188 -9.85 -11.23 -17.60
C ILE A 188 -11.22 -11.43 -16.95
N MET A 189 -11.68 -10.44 -16.18
CA MET A 189 -13.03 -10.47 -15.59
C MET A 189 -14.01 -9.80 -16.55
N ALA A 190 -14.58 -10.58 -17.47
CA ALA A 190 -15.45 -10.09 -18.53
C ALA A 190 -16.44 -11.15 -19.02
N TYR A 191 -17.48 -10.72 -19.73
CA TYR A 191 -18.45 -11.60 -20.39
C TYR A 191 -17.98 -11.91 -21.83
N PRO A 192 -17.70 -13.19 -22.18
CA PRO A 192 -17.12 -13.53 -23.48
C PRO A 192 -18.12 -13.61 -24.62
N ASP A 193 -19.43 -13.53 -24.34
CA ASP A 193 -20.51 -14.04 -25.19
C ASP A 193 -20.49 -13.46 -26.61
N ASN A 194 -20.16 -12.17 -26.77
CA ASN A 194 -20.18 -11.44 -28.03
C ASN A 194 -18.79 -11.29 -28.72
N LEU A 195 -17.76 -11.99 -28.22
CA LEU A 195 -16.38 -11.93 -28.71
C LEU A 195 -16.07 -12.99 -29.79
N THR A 196 -14.97 -12.77 -30.53
CA THR A 196 -14.44 -13.72 -31.51
C THR A 196 -13.80 -14.93 -30.84
N ASP A 197 -13.69 -16.06 -31.57
CA ASP A 197 -13.04 -17.26 -31.06
C ASP A 197 -11.55 -17.05 -30.77
N GLU A 198 -10.88 -16.14 -31.49
CA GLU A 198 -9.49 -15.77 -31.21
C GLU A 198 -9.35 -15.24 -29.77
N ILE A 199 -10.18 -14.27 -29.39
CA ILE A 199 -10.16 -13.65 -28.06
C ILE A 199 -10.66 -14.62 -26.98
N LYS A 200 -11.75 -15.34 -27.26
CA LYS A 200 -12.30 -16.37 -26.36
C LYS A 200 -11.27 -17.42 -25.99
N ASN A 201 -10.42 -17.82 -26.95
CA ASN A 201 -9.38 -18.81 -26.73
C ASN A 201 -8.10 -18.25 -26.10
N TYR A 202 -7.88 -16.93 -26.12
CA TYR A 202 -6.68 -16.32 -25.56
C TYR A 202 -6.74 -16.19 -24.04
N PHE A 203 -7.89 -15.81 -23.47
CA PHE A 203 -8.03 -15.54 -22.04
C PHE A 203 -8.66 -16.68 -21.25
N THR A 204 -8.45 -16.64 -19.94
CA THR A 204 -9.37 -17.27 -18.97
C THR A 204 -10.37 -16.22 -18.51
N PHE A 205 -11.64 -16.38 -18.89
CA PHE A 205 -12.72 -15.47 -18.51
C PHE A 205 -13.29 -15.81 -17.14
N ARG A 206 -13.58 -14.77 -16.35
CA ARG A 206 -14.36 -14.83 -15.11
C ARG A 206 -15.39 -13.70 -15.08
N PRO A 207 -16.59 -13.88 -15.67
CA PRO A 207 -17.59 -12.83 -15.70
C PRO A 207 -17.90 -12.30 -14.29
N GLY A 208 -17.94 -10.98 -14.14
CA GLY A 208 -18.24 -10.36 -12.85
C GLY A 208 -19.71 -10.53 -12.46
N GLN A 209 -19.97 -10.85 -11.19
CA GLN A 209 -21.31 -10.79 -10.59
C GLN A 209 -21.61 -9.36 -10.14
N PRO A 210 -22.58 -8.63 -10.73
CA PRO A 210 -22.87 -7.24 -10.33
C PRO A 210 -23.56 -7.08 -8.98
N THR A 211 -24.20 -8.12 -8.44
CA THR A 211 -25.03 -8.01 -7.23
C THR A 211 -24.25 -8.23 -5.94
N TYR A 212 -24.74 -7.65 -4.84
CA TYR A 212 -24.04 -7.63 -3.54
C TYR A 212 -24.47 -8.75 -2.59
N ASN A 213 -25.65 -9.34 -2.79
CA ASN A 213 -26.33 -10.18 -1.79
C ASN A 213 -26.76 -11.56 -2.29
N SER A 214 -26.43 -11.93 -3.53
CA SER A 214 -26.98 -13.15 -4.16
C SER A 214 -25.95 -14.22 -4.54
N GLY A 215 -24.65 -13.95 -4.41
CA GLY A 215 -23.61 -14.91 -4.77
C GLY A 215 -23.52 -15.17 -6.28
N PRO A 216 -22.82 -16.23 -6.71
CA PRO A 216 -22.67 -16.56 -8.13
C PRO A 216 -23.99 -17.06 -8.75
N SER A 217 -24.41 -16.44 -9.87
CA SER A 217 -25.50 -16.94 -10.72
C SER A 217 -25.02 -17.79 -11.90
N ARG A 218 -23.70 -17.89 -12.10
CA ARG A 218 -23.03 -18.79 -13.06
C ARG A 218 -21.88 -19.52 -12.41
N GLU A 219 -21.52 -20.69 -12.95
CA GLU A 219 -20.42 -21.52 -12.43
C GLU A 219 -19.02 -20.92 -12.60
N ASP A 220 -18.90 -19.92 -13.47
CA ASP A 220 -17.67 -19.21 -13.82
C ASP A 220 -17.61 -17.79 -13.25
N HIS A 221 -18.63 -17.36 -12.50
CA HIS A 221 -18.66 -16.04 -11.89
C HIS A 221 -17.58 -15.87 -10.85
N TRP A 222 -17.01 -14.67 -10.82
CA TRP A 222 -16.31 -14.08 -9.67
C TRP A 222 -17.07 -12.84 -9.20
N GLY A 223 -17.08 -12.59 -7.89
CA GLY A 223 -17.67 -11.37 -7.31
C GLY A 223 -16.63 -10.25 -7.23
N TRP A 224 -17.07 -9.00 -7.35
CA TRP A 224 -16.22 -7.82 -7.14
C TRP A 224 -16.39 -7.25 -5.72
N LEU A 225 -17.63 -7.19 -5.22
CA LEU A 225 -17.98 -6.68 -3.90
C LEU A 225 -19.26 -7.39 -3.41
N GLU A 226 -19.35 -7.70 -2.12
CA GLU A 226 -20.56 -8.27 -1.50
C GLU A 226 -20.80 -7.69 -0.11
N VAL A 227 -22.06 -7.74 0.32
CA VAL A 227 -22.44 -7.58 1.74
C VAL A 227 -22.33 -8.91 2.47
N TYR A 228 -22.15 -8.85 3.78
CA TYR A 228 -22.10 -10.05 4.60
C TYR A 228 -23.45 -10.82 4.60
N PRO A 229 -23.46 -12.17 4.63
CA PRO A 229 -22.30 -13.06 4.57
C PRO A 229 -21.75 -13.25 3.16
N LEU A 230 -20.42 -13.29 3.04
CA LEU A 230 -19.74 -13.56 1.77
C LEU A 230 -20.02 -14.98 1.25
N HIS A 231 -20.16 -15.07 -0.07
CA HIS A 231 -20.22 -16.31 -0.82
C HIS A 231 -18.85 -16.71 -1.37
N GLY A 232 -18.68 -18.03 -1.54
CA GLY A 232 -17.60 -18.57 -2.36
C GLY A 232 -18.02 -18.61 -3.84
N TYR A 233 -17.13 -18.15 -4.71
CA TYR A 233 -17.35 -18.03 -6.15
C TYR A 233 -16.61 -19.12 -6.93
N ALA A 234 -17.17 -19.50 -8.08
CA ALA A 234 -16.67 -20.54 -8.96
C ALA A 234 -16.30 -21.83 -8.19
N GLN A 235 -17.31 -22.50 -7.62
CA GLN A 235 -17.12 -23.74 -6.85
C GLN A 235 -16.52 -24.86 -7.72
N ARG A 236 -15.50 -25.53 -7.18
CA ARG A 236 -14.82 -26.69 -7.78
C ARG A 236 -14.76 -27.82 -6.76
N SER A 237 -14.32 -29.00 -7.21
CA SER A 237 -14.05 -30.14 -6.32
C SER A 237 -12.97 -29.83 -5.26
N THR A 238 -12.11 -28.84 -5.51
CA THR A 238 -11.05 -28.39 -4.60
C THR A 238 -11.46 -27.21 -3.70
N GLY A 239 -12.76 -26.89 -3.63
CA GLY A 239 -13.28 -25.70 -2.94
C GLY A 239 -13.58 -24.55 -3.90
N TYR A 240 -13.60 -23.32 -3.38
CA TYR A 240 -13.94 -22.13 -4.16
C TYR A 240 -12.70 -21.51 -4.80
N GLU A 241 -12.86 -20.98 -6.02
CA GLU A 241 -11.80 -20.20 -6.65
C GLU A 241 -11.64 -18.86 -5.95
N GLN A 242 -12.73 -18.13 -5.68
CA GLN A 242 -12.65 -16.72 -5.26
C GLN A 242 -13.65 -16.35 -4.15
N VAL A 243 -13.31 -15.34 -3.34
CA VAL A 243 -14.22 -14.62 -2.43
C VAL A 243 -13.94 -13.11 -2.55
N PRO A 244 -14.95 -12.24 -2.73
CA PRO A 244 -14.78 -10.79 -2.70
C PRO A 244 -14.78 -10.28 -1.25
N VAL A 245 -13.93 -9.31 -0.94
CA VAL A 245 -13.83 -8.67 0.38
C VAL A 245 -13.89 -7.15 0.18
N GLY A 246 -14.84 -6.49 0.84
CA GLY A 246 -14.99 -5.04 0.75
C GLY A 246 -14.70 -4.32 2.06
N VAL A 247 -14.15 -3.11 1.96
CA VAL A 247 -13.95 -2.22 3.12
C VAL A 247 -15.26 -1.55 3.56
N ALA A 248 -16.10 -1.18 2.59
CA ALA A 248 -17.43 -0.61 2.77
C ALA A 248 -18.33 -1.03 1.60
N GLN A 249 -19.65 -0.86 1.73
CA GLN A 249 -20.63 -1.16 0.70
C GLN A 249 -21.66 -0.04 0.58
N ASN A 250 -21.95 0.37 -0.66
CA ASN A 250 -23.05 1.24 -1.03
C ASN A 250 -24.39 0.48 -0.96
N TRP A 251 -24.71 0.01 0.25
CA TRP A 251 -25.85 -0.82 0.57
C TRP A 251 -26.35 -0.48 1.98
N SER A 252 -27.65 -0.56 2.23
CA SER A 252 -28.22 -0.57 3.57
C SER A 252 -29.27 -1.66 3.72
N ALA A 253 -29.50 -2.11 4.96
CA ALA A 253 -30.54 -3.11 5.25
C ALA A 253 -31.95 -2.64 4.82
N GLU A 254 -32.19 -1.34 4.89
CA GLU A 254 -33.49 -0.72 4.60
C GLU A 254 -33.74 -0.54 3.10
N ARG A 255 -32.71 -0.13 2.35
CA ARG A 255 -32.87 0.30 0.95
C ARG A 255 -32.30 -0.69 -0.07
N GLY A 256 -31.52 -1.67 0.36
CA GLY A 256 -30.68 -2.44 -0.54
C GLY A 256 -29.58 -1.55 -1.12
N LEU A 257 -29.32 -1.65 -2.42
CA LEU A 257 -28.39 -0.78 -3.14
C LEU A 257 -28.80 0.69 -2.92
N THR A 258 -27.90 1.51 -2.38
CA THR A 258 -28.16 2.91 -2.06
C THR A 258 -26.87 3.71 -2.04
N ALA A 259 -26.96 5.05 -2.03
CA ALA A 259 -25.77 5.90 -2.11
C ALA A 259 -24.88 5.71 -0.87
N MET A 260 -23.57 5.93 -1.00
CA MET A 260 -22.67 5.91 0.16
C MET A 260 -23.06 6.94 1.20
N ASN A 261 -23.58 8.10 0.78
CA ASN A 261 -24.10 9.13 1.69
C ASN A 261 -25.55 8.93 2.14
N ALA A 262 -26.19 7.82 1.77
CA ALA A 262 -27.51 7.51 2.27
C ALA A 262 -27.46 7.13 3.77
N PRO A 263 -28.53 7.41 4.54
CA PRO A 263 -28.64 6.95 5.91
C PRO A 263 -28.40 5.45 6.06
N ASN A 264 -27.64 5.07 7.08
CA ASN A 264 -27.37 3.67 7.45
C ASN A 264 -26.70 2.83 6.36
N SER A 265 -26.03 3.46 5.38
CA SER A 265 -25.16 2.75 4.43
C SER A 265 -24.04 2.01 5.17
N PHE A 266 -23.63 0.84 4.67
CA PHE A 266 -22.66 -0.01 5.33
C PHE A 266 -21.24 0.53 5.14
N GLY A 267 -20.81 1.35 6.09
CA GLY A 267 -19.49 1.98 6.09
C GLY A 267 -18.40 1.12 6.72
N ARG A 268 -17.22 1.69 6.88
CA ARG A 268 -16.04 1.00 7.42
C ARG A 268 -16.25 0.47 8.83
N SER A 269 -17.09 1.16 9.62
CA SER A 269 -17.38 0.81 11.00
C SER A 269 -18.67 -0.02 11.16
N TYR A 270 -19.33 -0.39 10.07
CA TYR A 270 -20.50 -1.28 10.11
C TYR A 270 -20.07 -2.75 10.17
N THR A 271 -20.78 -3.58 10.92
CA THR A 271 -20.67 -5.05 10.84
C THR A 271 -22.05 -5.65 10.83
N ASN A 272 -22.22 -6.82 10.19
CA ASN A 272 -23.45 -7.58 10.29
C ASN A 272 -23.68 -8.08 11.72
N HIS A 273 -22.62 -8.36 12.48
CA HIS A 273 -22.73 -8.77 13.88
C HIS A 273 -23.26 -7.66 14.81
N SER A 274 -22.70 -6.46 14.72
CA SER A 274 -22.92 -5.37 15.71
C SER A 274 -23.66 -4.15 15.16
N GLY A 275 -23.99 -4.12 13.86
CA GLY A 275 -24.48 -2.91 13.20
C GLY A 275 -23.40 -1.84 13.09
N GLN A 276 -23.80 -0.56 13.06
CA GLN A 276 -22.88 0.57 13.03
C GLN A 276 -22.19 0.72 14.38
N ILE A 277 -20.86 0.60 14.39
CA ILE A 277 -20.03 0.91 15.56
C ILE A 277 -19.75 2.41 15.56
N THR A 278 -19.96 3.05 16.71
CA THR A 278 -19.86 4.50 16.90
C THR A 278 -18.72 4.85 17.84
N GLY A 279 -18.08 6.01 17.62
CA GLY A 279 -16.97 6.55 18.40
C GLY A 279 -16.00 7.27 17.49
N ASP A 280 -15.28 8.27 18.01
CA ASP A 280 -14.48 9.18 17.18
C ASP A 280 -13.42 8.43 16.34
N ASP A 281 -12.82 7.38 16.90
CA ASP A 281 -11.81 6.56 16.21
C ASP A 281 -12.38 5.34 15.48
N ALA A 282 -13.69 5.04 15.59
CA ALA A 282 -14.26 3.79 15.06
C ALA A 282 -13.96 3.61 13.56
N VAL A 283 -14.01 4.71 12.82
CA VAL A 283 -13.71 4.81 11.38
C VAL A 283 -12.30 4.40 11.01
N ASN A 284 -11.36 4.30 11.96
CA ASN A 284 -9.98 3.90 11.68
C ASN A 284 -9.78 2.37 11.81
N TYR A 285 -10.63 1.66 12.56
CA TYR A 285 -10.42 0.26 12.91
C TYR A 285 -10.83 -0.74 11.82
N GLY A 286 -11.61 -0.31 10.82
CA GLY A 286 -12.02 -1.15 9.68
C GLY A 286 -12.77 -2.41 10.11
N TYR A 287 -13.77 -2.27 10.98
CA TYR A 287 -14.54 -3.40 11.51
C TYR A 287 -15.24 -4.21 10.42
N ASN A 288 -15.84 -3.54 9.43
CA ASN A 288 -16.44 -4.21 8.27
C ASN A 288 -15.39 -5.04 7.53
N PHE A 289 -14.25 -4.40 7.24
CA PHE A 289 -13.17 -5.03 6.50
C PHE A 289 -12.65 -6.29 7.21
N GLN A 290 -12.54 -6.26 8.53
CA GLN A 290 -12.13 -7.43 9.30
C GLN A 290 -13.19 -8.52 9.31
N GLU A 291 -14.48 -8.20 9.46
CA GLU A 291 -15.57 -9.20 9.43
C GLU A 291 -15.62 -9.93 8.08
N GLN A 292 -15.40 -9.19 6.99
CA GLN A 292 -15.32 -9.72 5.63
C GLN A 292 -14.10 -10.64 5.47
N TRP A 293 -12.91 -10.23 5.94
CA TRP A 293 -11.70 -11.07 5.93
C TRP A 293 -11.85 -12.33 6.78
N ASP A 294 -12.41 -12.24 7.98
CA ASP A 294 -12.62 -13.38 8.87
C ASP A 294 -13.51 -14.44 8.20
N ARG A 295 -14.51 -14.00 7.44
CA ARG A 295 -15.33 -14.89 6.62
C ARG A 295 -14.54 -15.49 5.45
N ALA A 296 -13.76 -14.69 4.73
CA ALA A 296 -12.93 -15.18 3.63
C ALA A 296 -11.90 -16.23 4.09
N LEU A 297 -11.27 -16.03 5.25
CA LEU A 297 -10.34 -16.99 5.87
C LEU A 297 -11.04 -18.31 6.23
N LYS A 298 -12.29 -18.25 6.71
CA LYS A 298 -13.11 -19.44 6.98
C LYS A 298 -13.52 -20.19 5.70
N ILE A 299 -13.83 -19.47 4.61
CA ILE A 299 -14.13 -20.08 3.30
C ILE A 299 -12.87 -20.69 2.68
N ASN A 300 -11.71 -20.06 2.92
CA ASN A 300 -10.39 -20.49 2.47
C ASN A 300 -10.27 -20.67 0.92
N PRO A 301 -10.66 -19.66 0.11
CA PRO A 301 -10.63 -19.75 -1.36
C PRO A 301 -9.21 -19.79 -1.93
N GLN A 302 -9.05 -20.04 -3.23
CA GLN A 302 -7.75 -19.88 -3.91
C GLN A 302 -7.37 -18.41 -4.07
N PHE A 303 -8.35 -17.53 -4.21
CA PHE A 303 -8.21 -16.12 -4.53
C PHE A 303 -9.10 -15.27 -3.60
N VAL A 304 -8.58 -14.17 -3.07
CA VAL A 304 -9.39 -13.12 -2.42
C VAL A 304 -9.30 -11.87 -3.27
N PHE A 305 -10.43 -11.28 -3.65
CA PHE A 305 -10.46 -10.01 -4.39
C PHE A 305 -10.91 -8.90 -3.46
N VAL A 306 -10.05 -7.90 -3.24
CA VAL A 306 -10.28 -6.81 -2.27
C VAL A 306 -10.73 -5.53 -2.98
N THR A 307 -11.76 -4.88 -2.46
CA THR A 307 -12.24 -3.56 -2.91
C THR A 307 -12.06 -2.52 -1.79
N GLY A 308 -11.18 -1.52 -1.96
CA GLY A 308 -10.26 -1.30 -3.09
C GLY A 308 -9.09 -0.37 -2.74
N TRP A 309 -8.16 -0.14 -3.68
CA TRP A 309 -6.97 0.69 -3.43
C TRP A 309 -7.25 2.20 -3.44
N ASN A 310 -7.68 2.75 -4.57
CA ASN A 310 -7.59 4.18 -4.90
C ASN A 310 -8.78 4.75 -5.71
N GLU A 311 -10.02 4.40 -5.37
CA GLU A 311 -11.27 4.96 -5.91
C GLU A 311 -11.54 6.39 -5.36
N TRP A 312 -10.56 7.28 -5.32
CA TRP A 312 -10.70 8.53 -4.58
C TRP A 312 -11.81 9.47 -5.04
N ILE A 313 -12.33 9.29 -6.25
CA ILE A 313 -13.33 10.16 -6.86
C ILE A 313 -14.68 9.46 -7.05
N ALA A 314 -15.76 10.20 -6.80
CA ALA A 314 -17.12 9.75 -7.08
C ALA A 314 -17.95 10.81 -7.83
N GLY A 315 -18.93 10.32 -8.60
CA GLY A 315 -19.96 11.16 -9.21
C GLY A 315 -20.98 11.65 -8.18
N ARG A 316 -21.64 12.75 -8.50
CA ARG A 316 -22.69 13.37 -7.67
C ARG A 316 -23.95 13.56 -8.48
N TYR A 317 -25.10 13.16 -7.93
CA TYR A 317 -26.38 13.15 -8.64
C TYR A 317 -27.47 13.79 -7.80
N GLU A 318 -28.41 14.49 -8.46
CA GLU A 318 -29.52 15.12 -7.75
C GLU A 318 -30.38 14.07 -7.03
N MET A 319 -30.69 12.96 -7.70
CA MET A 319 -31.37 11.81 -7.13
C MET A 319 -30.72 10.52 -7.61
N TRP A 320 -30.36 9.63 -6.69
CA TRP A 320 -29.89 8.28 -7.00
C TRP A 320 -30.30 7.28 -5.91
N ASN A 321 -30.92 6.15 -6.29
CA ASN A 321 -31.42 5.11 -5.37
C ASN A 321 -32.05 5.67 -4.07
N GLN A 322 -33.02 6.56 -4.26
CA GLN A 322 -33.82 7.20 -3.20
C GLN A 322 -33.06 8.22 -2.32
N GLN A 323 -31.80 8.50 -2.62
CA GLN A 323 -31.02 9.54 -1.96
C GLN A 323 -31.05 10.84 -2.78
N TYR A 324 -31.42 11.95 -2.15
CA TYR A 324 -31.24 13.29 -2.71
C TYR A 324 -29.82 13.76 -2.44
N ASN A 325 -29.24 14.53 -3.37
CA ASN A 325 -27.83 14.93 -3.34
C ASN A 325 -26.88 13.73 -3.14
N ALA A 326 -27.00 12.75 -4.02
CA ALA A 326 -26.41 11.43 -3.83
C ALA A 326 -24.98 11.31 -4.35
N PHE A 327 -24.15 10.61 -3.58
CA PHE A 327 -22.83 10.12 -3.95
C PHE A 327 -22.87 8.58 -3.95
N PRO A 328 -23.03 7.94 -5.12
CA PRO A 328 -23.28 6.49 -5.20
C PRO A 328 -22.13 5.63 -4.67
N ASP A 329 -20.90 6.00 -5.02
CA ASP A 329 -19.75 5.11 -4.94
C ASP A 329 -18.85 5.41 -3.73
N GLU A 330 -18.56 6.68 -3.46
CA GLU A 330 -17.65 7.13 -2.39
C GLU A 330 -18.10 8.50 -1.86
N PHE A 331 -17.95 8.77 -0.56
CA PHE A 331 -18.46 10.01 0.03
C PHE A 331 -17.62 10.62 1.15
N SER A 332 -17.12 9.82 2.09
CA SER A 332 -16.37 10.30 3.25
C SER A 332 -15.44 9.20 3.76
N GLN A 333 -14.61 9.50 4.76
CA GLN A 333 -13.75 8.49 5.37
C GLN A 333 -14.54 7.26 5.86
N GLU A 334 -15.73 7.44 6.45
CA GLU A 334 -16.56 6.32 6.91
C GLU A 334 -17.30 5.62 5.77
N LYS A 335 -17.62 6.35 4.69
CA LYS A 335 -18.42 5.86 3.56
C LYS A 335 -17.58 5.86 2.28
N SER A 336 -16.44 5.17 2.35
CA SER A 336 -15.54 4.93 1.22
C SER A 336 -14.85 3.57 1.28
N ARG A 337 -14.31 3.09 0.15
CA ARG A 337 -13.69 1.75 0.01
C ARG A 337 -12.17 1.78 -0.09
N ASP A 338 -11.56 2.95 -0.19
CA ASP A 338 -10.12 3.14 -0.37
C ASP A 338 -9.24 2.62 0.77
N ILE A 339 -8.15 1.95 0.40
CA ILE A 339 -7.12 1.44 1.31
C ILE A 339 -5.84 2.28 1.22
N GLU A 340 -5.65 3.03 0.12
CA GLU A 340 -4.50 3.93 -0.06
C GLU A 340 -4.33 4.88 1.14
N PRO A 341 -3.09 5.16 1.57
CA PRO A 341 -2.86 6.09 2.65
C PRO A 341 -3.51 7.46 2.44
N MET A 342 -4.13 8.00 3.50
CA MET A 342 -4.89 9.25 3.47
C MET A 342 -4.16 10.35 4.24
N LYS A 343 -4.20 11.59 3.72
CA LYS A 343 -3.74 12.78 4.46
C LYS A 343 -4.82 13.23 5.45
N GLY A 344 -4.46 13.38 6.73
CA GLY A 344 -5.33 13.94 7.76
C GLY A 344 -6.54 13.09 8.18
N GLY A 345 -6.65 11.85 7.68
CA GLY A 345 -7.67 10.88 8.07
C GLY A 345 -7.06 9.58 8.60
N HIS A 346 -7.42 8.43 8.03
CA HIS A 346 -6.97 7.12 8.52
C HIS A 346 -5.48 6.80 8.33
N GLY A 347 -4.67 7.73 7.80
CA GLY A 347 -3.25 7.51 7.54
C GLY A 347 -3.04 6.24 6.73
N ASP A 348 -2.23 5.31 7.23
CA ASP A 348 -1.93 4.02 6.64
C ASP A 348 -2.62 2.83 7.34
N ALA A 349 -3.63 3.07 8.19
CA ALA A 349 -4.28 2.02 8.98
C ALA A 349 -4.88 0.91 8.10
N TYR A 350 -5.60 1.27 7.04
CA TYR A 350 -6.20 0.29 6.15
C TYR A 350 -5.16 -0.50 5.35
N TYR A 351 -4.03 0.12 5.01
CA TYR A 351 -2.92 -0.55 4.34
C TYR A 351 -2.30 -1.66 5.20
N TYR A 352 -2.04 -1.39 6.49
CA TYR A 352 -1.53 -2.43 7.39
C TYR A 352 -2.58 -3.47 7.76
N GLN A 353 -3.87 -3.11 7.79
CA GLN A 353 -4.93 -4.10 7.92
C GLN A 353 -5.00 -5.04 6.71
N LEU A 354 -4.83 -4.53 5.49
CA LEU A 354 -4.69 -5.33 4.28
C LEU A 354 -3.49 -6.27 4.39
N ALA A 355 -2.29 -5.74 4.67
CA ALA A 355 -1.06 -6.53 4.79
C ALA A 355 -1.18 -7.63 5.87
N ALA A 356 -1.78 -7.31 7.02
CA ALA A 356 -2.00 -8.28 8.09
C ALA A 356 -2.89 -9.44 7.65
N ASN A 357 -4.01 -9.15 6.98
CA ASN A 357 -4.91 -10.19 6.51
C ASN A 357 -4.34 -11.00 5.33
N ILE A 358 -3.54 -10.37 4.46
CA ILE A 358 -2.77 -11.10 3.44
C ILE A 358 -1.81 -12.09 4.10
N ARG A 359 -1.07 -11.69 5.14
CA ARG A 359 -0.21 -12.61 5.92
C ARG A 359 -1.02 -13.73 6.55
N ARG A 360 -2.21 -13.45 7.11
CA ARG A 360 -3.10 -14.50 7.64
C ARG A 360 -3.61 -15.45 6.57
N PHE A 361 -3.80 -15.00 5.33
CA PHE A 361 -4.30 -15.82 4.23
C PHE A 361 -3.19 -16.63 3.53
N LYS A 362 -2.02 -16.02 3.33
CA LYS A 362 -0.90 -16.59 2.57
C LYS A 362 0.19 -17.19 3.45
N GLY A 363 0.27 -16.87 4.74
CA GLY A 363 1.45 -17.19 5.56
C GLY A 363 2.62 -16.22 5.31
N VAL A 364 3.67 -16.34 6.11
CA VAL A 364 4.92 -15.57 5.99
C VAL A 364 6.10 -16.49 6.24
N GLY A 365 7.29 -16.22 5.69
CA GLY A 365 8.47 -17.04 5.98
C GLY A 365 9.08 -16.74 7.36
N LYS A 366 9.88 -17.68 7.90
CA LYS A 366 10.69 -17.43 9.09
C LYS A 366 11.73 -16.34 8.84
N ILE A 367 11.99 -15.55 9.88
CA ILE A 367 13.13 -14.64 9.93
C ILE A 367 14.43 -15.45 9.78
N GLU A 368 15.33 -15.02 8.91
CA GLU A 368 16.65 -15.62 8.75
C GLU A 368 17.49 -15.31 10.02
N PRO A 369 18.07 -16.33 10.68
CA PRO A 369 18.83 -16.13 11.91
C PRO A 369 20.11 -15.34 11.66
N ALA A 370 20.52 -14.53 12.63
CA ALA A 370 21.77 -13.80 12.58
C ALA A 370 22.99 -14.75 12.46
N SER A 371 24.06 -14.32 11.80
CA SER A 371 25.35 -15.04 11.80
C SER A 371 25.96 -15.14 13.21
N GLU A 372 27.03 -15.93 13.35
CA GLU A 372 27.83 -15.95 14.58
C GLU A 372 28.40 -14.56 14.90
N GLU A 373 28.83 -14.38 16.15
CA GLU A 373 29.51 -13.14 16.57
C GLU A 373 30.74 -12.88 15.71
N LEU A 374 30.92 -11.60 15.36
CA LEU A 374 32.01 -11.12 14.54
C LEU A 374 32.30 -9.66 14.92
N THR A 375 33.51 -9.41 15.39
CA THR A 375 34.06 -8.05 15.50
C THR A 375 34.42 -7.56 14.10
N VAL A 376 33.96 -6.36 13.74
CA VAL A 376 34.23 -5.74 12.44
C VAL A 376 35.12 -4.52 12.62
N ALA A 377 36.11 -4.36 11.75
CA ALA A 377 36.91 -3.15 11.67
C ALA A 377 36.20 -2.07 10.83
N ILE A 378 36.10 -0.83 11.35
CA ILE A 378 35.53 0.31 10.63
C ILE A 378 36.58 0.90 9.68
N ASP A 379 36.97 0.14 8.67
CA ASP A 379 38.09 0.43 7.78
C ASP A 379 37.68 0.69 6.31
N GLY A 380 36.39 0.57 6.00
CA GLY A 380 35.80 0.84 4.69
C GLY A 380 35.89 -0.34 3.72
N LYS A 381 36.16 -1.56 4.19
CA LYS A 381 36.27 -2.78 3.38
C LYS A 381 35.16 -3.79 3.72
N LYS A 382 34.78 -4.61 2.74
CA LYS A 382 33.67 -5.56 2.86
C LYS A 382 34.04 -6.99 3.27
N ASP A 383 35.33 -7.30 3.38
CA ASP A 383 35.82 -8.67 3.51
C ASP A 383 35.18 -9.42 4.72
N GLU A 384 34.95 -8.72 5.83
CA GLU A 384 34.31 -9.29 7.03
C GLU A 384 32.80 -9.48 6.85
N TRP A 385 32.16 -8.55 6.14
CA TRP A 385 30.71 -8.51 5.91
C TRP A 385 30.18 -9.64 5.03
N GLU A 386 31.02 -10.27 4.20
CA GLU A 386 30.63 -11.42 3.38
C GLU A 386 30.09 -12.61 4.20
N LYS A 387 30.47 -12.70 5.48
CA LYS A 387 30.04 -13.75 6.41
C LYS A 387 28.80 -13.37 7.23
N VAL A 388 28.39 -12.10 7.17
CA VAL A 388 27.37 -11.54 8.05
C VAL A 388 25.98 -11.80 7.48
N LYS A 389 25.09 -12.33 8.31
CA LYS A 389 23.69 -12.62 7.95
C LYS A 389 22.74 -12.10 9.02
N PRO A 390 21.47 -11.83 8.68
CA PRO A 390 20.95 -11.81 7.31
C PRO A 390 21.39 -10.57 6.51
N VAL A 391 21.23 -10.63 5.19
CA VAL A 391 21.35 -9.44 4.33
C VAL A 391 19.96 -8.85 4.16
N TYR A 392 19.72 -7.70 4.76
CA TYR A 392 18.46 -6.96 4.63
C TYR A 392 18.46 -6.24 3.29
N GLN A 393 17.58 -6.64 2.37
CA GLN A 393 17.51 -6.07 1.02
C GLN A 393 16.32 -5.12 0.91
N THR A 394 16.52 -4.03 0.19
CA THR A 394 15.46 -3.13 -0.26
C THR A 394 15.63 -2.89 -1.78
N PRO A 395 14.55 -2.77 -2.55
CA PRO A 395 14.64 -2.47 -3.99
C PRO A 395 15.35 -1.14 -4.23
N ARG A 396 16.04 -1.01 -5.37
CA ARG A 396 16.62 0.25 -5.86
C ARG A 396 15.52 1.20 -6.35
N GLY A 397 15.84 2.46 -6.61
CA GLY A 397 14.98 3.41 -7.32
C GLY A 397 14.01 4.17 -6.43
N ASN A 398 14.21 4.15 -5.10
CA ASN A 398 13.32 4.81 -4.15
C ASN A 398 13.56 6.33 -4.05
N THR A 399 14.65 6.82 -4.63
CA THR A 399 15.02 8.24 -4.71
C THR A 399 14.49 8.96 -5.96
N LEU A 400 13.50 8.39 -6.64
CA LEU A 400 12.86 9.03 -7.80
C LEU A 400 12.35 10.43 -7.42
N HIS A 401 12.73 11.44 -8.20
CA HIS A 401 12.19 12.80 -8.02
C HIS A 401 10.80 12.92 -8.64
N ARG A 402 9.96 13.75 -8.03
CA ARG A 402 8.62 14.10 -8.52
C ARG A 402 8.67 15.46 -9.18
N ASN A 403 8.17 15.54 -10.40
CA ASN A 403 7.84 16.81 -11.06
C ASN A 403 6.68 16.53 -12.02
N HIS A 404 5.46 16.56 -11.49
CA HIS A 404 4.27 16.13 -12.24
C HIS A 404 3.06 17.01 -11.91
N PRO A 405 2.24 17.39 -12.90
CA PRO A 405 1.00 18.10 -12.62
C PRO A 405 0.03 17.22 -11.83
N GLY A 406 -0.70 17.82 -10.88
CA GLY A 406 -1.89 17.22 -10.30
C GLY A 406 -3.13 17.62 -11.07
N TRP A 407 -4.27 17.58 -10.38
CA TRP A 407 -5.45 18.33 -10.80
C TRP A 407 -5.13 19.85 -10.82
N LYS A 408 -5.93 20.63 -11.56
CA LYS A 408 -5.66 22.01 -11.95
C LYS A 408 -5.11 22.88 -10.82
N GLY A 409 -4.05 23.62 -11.15
CA GLY A 409 -3.37 24.54 -10.24
C GLY A 409 -2.33 23.87 -9.34
N ILE A 410 -2.26 22.53 -9.35
CA ILE A 410 -1.28 21.78 -8.55
C ILE A 410 -0.11 21.37 -9.44
N GLN A 411 1.09 21.74 -9.02
CA GLN A 411 2.35 21.18 -9.52
C GLN A 411 3.05 20.49 -8.35
N PHE A 412 3.23 19.18 -8.43
CA PHE A 412 3.96 18.44 -7.42
C PHE A 412 5.45 18.44 -7.76
N THR A 413 6.27 18.91 -6.80
CA THR A 413 7.72 18.87 -6.88
C THR A 413 8.28 18.20 -5.63
N ASN A 414 9.11 17.18 -5.82
CA ASN A 414 9.87 16.56 -4.74
C ASN A 414 11.25 16.16 -5.27
N THR A 415 12.29 16.81 -4.76
CA THR A 415 13.69 16.57 -5.14
C THR A 415 14.51 16.03 -3.96
N THR A 416 13.85 15.44 -2.96
CA THR A 416 14.47 15.06 -1.69
C THR A 416 15.21 13.72 -1.79
N GLY A 417 14.88 12.85 -2.75
CA GLY A 417 15.60 11.59 -2.96
C GLY A 417 17.08 11.81 -3.29
N ARG A 418 18.00 11.24 -2.50
CA ARG A 418 19.46 11.33 -2.74
C ARG A 418 20.24 10.04 -2.44
N ASN A 419 20.06 9.40 -1.29
CA ASN A 419 20.76 8.16 -0.91
C ASN A 419 19.79 6.97 -1.02
N ASP A 420 19.81 6.26 -2.14
CA ASP A 420 18.94 5.10 -2.40
C ASP A 420 19.52 3.87 -1.69
N PHE A 421 18.98 3.52 -0.53
CA PHE A 421 19.40 2.36 0.25
C PHE A 421 19.15 1.07 -0.54
N VAL A 422 20.08 0.11 -0.49
CA VAL A 422 19.94 -1.19 -1.19
C VAL A 422 20.13 -2.39 -0.28
N THR A 423 21.09 -2.34 0.63
CA THR A 423 21.32 -3.44 1.57
C THR A 423 21.80 -2.95 2.92
N SER A 424 21.34 -3.58 3.99
CA SER A 424 21.93 -3.43 5.32
C SER A 424 22.34 -4.80 5.89
N GLN A 425 23.38 -4.81 6.72
CA GLN A 425 23.84 -5.98 7.46
C GLN A 425 24.22 -5.56 8.88
N ILE A 426 24.08 -6.50 9.81
CA ILE A 426 24.34 -6.25 11.24
C ILE A 426 25.21 -7.37 11.80
N ALA A 427 26.38 -6.99 12.32
CA ALA A 427 27.27 -7.87 13.08
C ALA A 427 27.32 -7.43 14.55
N ARG A 428 27.88 -8.27 15.42
CA ARG A 428 27.94 -8.00 16.85
C ARG A 428 29.10 -8.73 17.49
N ASP A 429 29.59 -8.15 18.59
CA ASP A 429 30.40 -8.85 19.57
C ASP A 429 29.93 -8.51 21.00
N LYS A 430 30.71 -8.88 22.02
CA LYS A 430 30.38 -8.63 23.42
C LYS A 430 30.21 -7.14 23.78
N ASP A 431 30.90 -6.24 23.09
CA ASP A 431 31.01 -4.83 23.44
C ASP A 431 30.29 -3.92 22.42
N ASN A 432 30.17 -4.33 21.16
CA ASN A 432 29.69 -3.51 20.05
C ASN A 432 28.64 -4.18 19.18
N LEU A 433 27.81 -3.32 18.57
CA LEU A 433 26.91 -3.62 17.47
C LEU A 433 27.45 -2.90 16.23
N TYR A 434 27.53 -3.61 15.11
CA TYR A 434 28.08 -3.09 13.86
C TYR A 434 26.99 -3.03 12.80
N PHE A 435 26.90 -1.90 12.09
CA PHE A 435 26.02 -1.74 10.93
C PHE A 435 26.84 -1.51 9.67
N LEU A 436 26.44 -2.18 8.59
CA LEU A 436 26.78 -1.81 7.23
C LEU A 436 25.48 -1.38 6.55
N ILE A 437 25.53 -0.23 5.87
CA ILE A 437 24.52 0.19 4.90
C ILE A 437 25.20 0.46 3.56
N GLU A 438 24.57 0.01 2.48
CA GLU A 438 24.97 0.29 1.11
C GLU A 438 23.85 1.02 0.39
N THR A 439 24.25 1.97 -0.45
CA THR A 439 23.38 2.73 -1.35
C THR A 439 23.61 2.34 -2.81
N ALA A 440 22.64 2.61 -3.69
CA ALA A 440 22.72 2.29 -5.11
C ALA A 440 23.87 3.03 -5.79
N GLU A 441 24.11 4.28 -5.38
CA GLU A 441 25.21 5.15 -5.81
C GLU A 441 26.08 5.60 -4.64
N ASN A 442 27.13 6.39 -4.89
CA ASN A 442 28.00 6.89 -3.83
C ASN A 442 27.20 7.72 -2.82
N ILE A 443 27.47 7.50 -1.54
CA ILE A 443 26.80 8.22 -0.45
C ILE A 443 27.15 9.71 -0.55
N THR A 444 26.13 10.57 -0.40
CA THR A 444 26.29 12.02 -0.47
C THR A 444 27.12 12.58 0.70
N PRO A 445 27.61 13.84 0.63
CA PRO A 445 28.33 14.47 1.73
C PRO A 445 27.51 14.51 3.05
N SER A 446 28.19 14.29 4.17
CA SER A 446 27.59 14.23 5.52
C SER A 446 27.21 15.59 6.12
N SER A 447 27.52 16.69 5.43
CA SER A 447 27.21 18.05 5.88
C SER A 447 25.75 18.43 5.69
N ASP A 448 24.99 17.69 4.88
CA ASP A 448 23.59 18.02 4.60
C ASP A 448 22.69 17.60 5.76
N PRO A 449 21.63 18.36 6.10
CA PRO A 449 20.64 17.92 7.08
C PRO A 449 19.96 16.61 6.66
N GLY A 450 19.41 15.88 7.64
CA GLY A 450 18.64 14.67 7.36
C GLY A 450 19.47 13.49 6.87
N TRP A 451 20.80 13.53 7.00
CA TRP A 451 21.69 12.59 6.32
C TRP A 451 21.78 11.24 7.02
N MET A 452 21.35 10.17 6.33
CA MET A 452 21.57 8.77 6.71
C MET A 452 21.19 8.47 8.17
N TRP A 453 19.95 8.77 8.56
CA TRP A 453 19.43 8.49 9.89
C TRP A 453 19.21 6.99 10.09
N LEU A 454 19.61 6.48 11.25
CA LEU A 454 19.31 5.12 11.68
C LEU A 454 18.44 5.18 12.93
N PHE A 455 17.22 4.69 12.82
CA PHE A 455 16.29 4.51 13.94
C PHE A 455 16.39 3.09 14.48
N ILE A 456 16.36 2.94 15.80
CA ILE A 456 16.39 1.66 16.51
C ILE A 456 15.28 1.66 17.57
N ASP A 457 14.37 0.70 17.44
CA ASP A 457 13.40 0.28 18.46
C ASP A 457 14.03 -0.92 19.18
N ILE A 458 14.56 -0.70 20.38
CA ILE A 458 15.49 -1.65 21.01
C ILE A 458 14.77 -2.77 21.75
N ASP A 459 13.52 -2.54 22.14
CA ASP A 459 12.71 -3.46 22.94
C ASP A 459 11.50 -4.03 22.18
N ARG A 460 11.24 -3.52 20.96
CA ARG A 460 10.14 -3.90 20.07
C ARG A 460 8.78 -3.57 20.67
N ASP A 461 8.71 -2.44 21.37
CA ASP A 461 7.51 -1.94 22.02
C ASP A 461 7.17 -0.54 21.47
N ARG A 462 6.09 -0.44 20.67
CA ARG A 462 5.65 0.86 20.13
C ARG A 462 5.26 1.86 21.23
N SER A 463 5.00 1.40 22.46
CA SER A 463 4.65 2.29 23.58
C SER A 463 5.85 3.01 24.19
N THR A 464 7.08 2.62 23.84
CA THR A 464 8.33 3.30 24.18
C THR A 464 8.88 4.05 22.96
N GLY A 465 9.59 5.16 23.20
CA GLY A 465 10.17 5.96 22.13
C GLY A 465 9.17 6.72 21.25
N TRP A 466 9.68 7.42 20.24
CA TRP A 466 8.84 8.02 19.21
C TRP A 466 8.46 6.95 18.21
N GLU A 467 7.18 6.62 18.11
CA GLU A 467 6.68 5.59 17.16
C GLU A 467 7.33 4.21 17.36
N GLY A 468 7.81 3.90 18.57
CA GLY A 468 8.59 2.70 18.91
C GLY A 468 10.11 2.91 18.94
N TYR A 469 10.63 3.98 18.32
CA TYR A 469 12.08 4.16 18.23
C TYR A 469 12.64 4.80 19.50
N ASP A 470 13.36 4.01 20.29
CA ASP A 470 14.08 4.44 21.48
C ASP A 470 15.33 5.27 21.17
N PHE A 471 15.96 4.99 20.03
CA PHE A 471 17.21 5.63 19.64
C PHE A 471 17.18 6.09 18.18
N VAL A 472 17.83 7.22 17.94
CA VAL A 472 18.17 7.69 16.60
C VAL A 472 19.65 8.02 16.55
N LEU A 473 20.31 7.59 15.48
CA LEU A 473 21.67 7.95 15.17
C LEU A 473 21.67 8.94 14.01
N ASN A 474 22.65 9.85 14.04
CA ASN A 474 22.96 10.74 12.92
C ASN A 474 21.88 11.80 12.58
N ARG A 475 20.89 11.99 13.46
CA ARG A 475 19.92 13.08 13.34
C ARG A 475 20.60 14.45 13.47
N ILE A 476 21.58 14.54 14.37
CA ILE A 476 22.60 15.58 14.36
C ILE A 476 23.74 15.12 13.44
N ASN A 477 24.10 15.97 12.47
CA ASN A 477 25.14 15.67 11.50
C ASN A 477 26.46 15.25 12.18
N PRO A 478 27.17 14.28 11.60
CA PRO A 478 28.38 13.73 12.21
C PRO A 478 29.58 14.65 11.98
N ASN A 479 30.67 14.39 12.71
CA ASN A 479 31.98 14.93 12.35
C ASN A 479 32.77 13.93 11.49
N GLU A 480 34.07 14.11 11.30
CA GLU A 480 34.89 13.28 10.39
C GLU A 480 34.89 11.78 10.74
N THR A 481 34.72 11.41 12.01
CA THR A 481 34.87 10.00 12.46
C THR A 481 33.79 9.51 13.43
N THR A 482 32.94 10.41 13.92
CA THR A 482 31.94 10.06 14.95
C THR A 482 30.53 10.50 14.57
N ILE A 483 29.56 9.63 14.90
CA ILE A 483 28.12 9.86 14.83
C ILE A 483 27.58 10.05 16.25
N ILE A 484 26.61 10.94 16.39
CA ILE A 484 25.89 11.16 17.65
C ILE A 484 24.77 10.12 17.78
N ILE A 485 24.69 9.51 18.97
CA ILE A 485 23.59 8.63 19.37
C ILE A 485 22.68 9.41 20.32
N GLU A 486 21.41 9.48 19.98
CA GLU A 486 20.39 10.14 20.79
C GLU A 486 19.36 9.13 21.27
N LYS A 487 18.92 9.28 22.53
CA LYS A 487 17.83 8.52 23.11
C LYS A 487 16.57 9.37 23.13
N ASN A 488 15.43 8.76 22.83
CA ASN A 488 14.13 9.41 22.91
C ASN A 488 13.79 9.79 24.36
N LYS A 489 13.13 10.95 24.53
CA LYS A 489 12.64 11.44 25.83
C LYS A 489 11.12 11.29 25.92
N ASP A 490 10.42 11.97 25.01
CA ASP A 490 8.98 11.94 24.83
C ASP A 490 8.67 12.58 23.46
N GLY A 491 7.68 12.05 22.75
CA GLY A 491 7.36 12.52 21.39
C GLY A 491 8.60 12.66 20.51
N TRP A 492 8.69 13.74 19.73
CA TRP A 492 9.86 14.02 18.87
C TRP A 492 11.00 14.76 19.61
N GLU A 493 11.25 14.44 20.88
CA GLU A 493 12.36 14.99 21.66
C GLU A 493 13.47 13.96 21.88
N TRP A 494 14.71 14.38 21.62
CA TRP A 494 15.89 13.52 21.58
C TRP A 494 17.03 14.11 22.42
N GLU A 495 17.71 13.27 23.21
CA GLU A 495 18.85 13.66 24.05
C GLU A 495 20.09 12.84 23.69
N LYS A 496 21.23 13.51 23.47
CA LYS A 496 22.52 12.85 23.25
C LYS A 496 22.86 11.92 24.42
N CYS A 497 23.07 10.64 24.12
CA CYS A 497 23.38 9.62 25.12
C CYS A 497 24.70 8.86 24.83
N GLY A 498 25.30 9.05 23.65
CA GLY A 498 26.55 8.41 23.30
C GLY A 498 27.08 8.84 21.93
N GLU A 499 28.17 8.19 21.52
CA GLU A 499 28.80 8.37 20.23
C GLU A 499 29.15 7.00 19.63
N ALA A 500 29.14 6.91 18.30
CA ALA A 500 29.56 5.75 17.53
C ALA A 500 30.67 6.15 16.56
N THR A 501 31.56 5.22 16.21
CA THR A 501 32.57 5.43 15.16
C THR A 501 32.00 5.02 13.83
N TYR A 502 32.27 5.77 12.77
CA TYR A 502 31.82 5.42 11.42
C TYR A 502 32.87 5.70 10.36
N LYS A 503 32.66 5.11 9.18
CA LYS A 503 33.43 5.41 7.98
C LYS A 503 32.57 5.24 6.73
N VAL A 504 32.72 6.17 5.79
CA VAL A 504 32.11 6.11 4.46
C VAL A 504 33.18 5.73 3.44
N SER A 505 32.84 4.80 2.53
CA SER A 505 33.70 4.32 1.45
C SER A 505 32.87 4.13 0.18
N GLY A 506 32.82 5.17 -0.67
CA GLY A 506 32.00 5.17 -1.89
C GLY A 506 30.51 4.99 -1.59
N LYS A 507 29.97 3.80 -1.89
CA LYS A 507 28.55 3.45 -1.73
C LYS A 507 28.19 2.92 -0.34
N GLN A 508 29.15 2.84 0.57
CA GLN A 508 29.04 2.07 1.81
C GLN A 508 29.35 2.92 3.02
N MET A 509 28.64 2.65 4.12
CA MET A 509 28.88 3.24 5.41
C MET A 509 28.87 2.15 6.49
N GLU A 510 29.96 2.09 7.25
CA GLU A 510 30.12 1.21 8.41
C GLU A 510 29.98 2.01 9.70
N ILE A 511 29.32 1.45 10.70
CA ILE A 511 29.14 2.06 12.03
C ILE A 511 29.46 1.03 13.10
N SER A 512 30.24 1.41 14.11
CA SER A 512 30.46 0.67 15.36
C SER A 512 29.79 1.40 16.52
N ILE A 513 28.78 0.77 17.10
CA ILE A 513 27.96 1.31 18.19
C ILE A 513 28.29 0.56 19.48
N PRO A 514 28.78 1.25 20.54
CA PRO A 514 28.95 0.63 21.84
C PRO A 514 27.61 0.13 22.39
N ARG A 515 27.51 -1.16 22.76
CA ARG A 515 26.28 -1.74 23.33
C ARG A 515 25.84 -1.05 24.62
N SER A 516 26.77 -0.46 25.36
CA SER A 516 26.45 0.35 26.53
C SER A 516 25.67 1.63 26.19
N ALA A 517 25.90 2.25 25.02
CA ALA A 517 25.19 3.45 24.60
C ALA A 517 23.69 3.17 24.32
N LEU A 518 23.37 1.96 23.87
CA LEU A 518 22.00 1.50 23.66
C LEU A 518 21.39 0.80 24.90
N ALA A 519 22.09 0.80 26.05
CA ALA A 519 21.67 0.08 27.26
C ALA A 519 21.39 -1.43 27.05
N ILE A 520 22.15 -2.07 26.16
CA ILE A 520 22.04 -3.51 25.80
C ILE A 520 23.32 -4.31 26.07
N LYS A 521 24.19 -3.80 26.94
CA LYS A 521 25.34 -4.57 27.41
C LYS A 521 24.86 -5.86 28.11
N ASP A 522 25.47 -6.99 27.76
CA ASP A 522 25.17 -8.33 28.30
C ASP A 522 23.73 -8.84 28.05
N LYS A 523 22.95 -8.19 27.16
CA LYS A 523 21.58 -8.62 26.78
C LYS A 523 21.57 -9.34 25.44
N LYS A 524 20.74 -10.36 25.27
CA LYS A 524 20.49 -10.95 23.94
C LYS A 524 19.78 -9.93 23.02
N LEU A 525 20.21 -9.82 21.77
CA LEU A 525 19.67 -8.84 20.82
C LEU A 525 18.38 -9.32 20.15
N ASN A 526 17.33 -8.51 20.23
CA ASN A 526 16.09 -8.68 19.50
C ASN A 526 15.44 -7.30 19.35
N PHE A 527 15.64 -6.65 18.21
CA PHE A 527 15.26 -5.25 18.01
C PHE A 527 14.79 -5.01 16.58
N GLU A 528 14.14 -3.86 16.38
CA GLU A 528 13.68 -3.35 15.11
C GLU A 528 14.53 -2.14 14.69
N PHE A 529 14.78 -1.99 13.38
CA PHE A 529 15.54 -0.86 12.89
C PHE A 529 15.09 -0.42 11.49
N LYS A 530 15.43 0.83 11.17
CA LYS A 530 15.07 1.50 9.93
C LYS A 530 16.11 2.54 9.55
N TRP A 531 16.37 2.64 8.25
CA TRP A 531 17.12 3.74 7.67
C TRP A 531 16.19 4.76 7.04
N ALA A 532 16.51 6.04 7.21
CA ALA A 532 15.82 7.15 6.56
C ALA A 532 16.84 8.20 6.13
N ASP A 533 16.63 8.80 4.97
CA ASP A 533 17.47 9.89 4.48
C ASP A 533 16.58 11.04 3.99
N ASN A 534 16.99 12.26 4.29
CA ASN A 534 16.38 13.52 3.87
C ASN A 534 14.88 13.67 4.20
N ILE A 535 14.47 13.25 5.40
CA ILE A 535 13.16 13.55 5.99
C ILE A 535 12.97 15.07 6.09
N GLN A 536 11.84 15.58 5.63
CA GLN A 536 11.51 17.01 5.57
C GLN A 536 10.61 17.44 6.73
N GLU A 537 9.67 16.58 7.15
CA GLU A 537 8.74 16.83 8.25
C GLU A 537 9.08 15.94 9.45
N ALA A 538 10.25 16.22 10.04
CA ALA A 538 10.78 15.49 11.18
C ALA A 538 9.76 15.45 12.35
N GLY A 539 9.39 14.25 12.78
CA GLY A 539 8.38 14.01 13.82
C GLY A 539 7.00 13.60 13.29
N ASP A 540 6.73 13.77 11.98
CA ASP A 540 5.60 13.14 11.32
C ASP A 540 6.03 11.82 10.67
N ILE A 541 5.49 10.72 11.19
CA ILE A 541 5.74 9.38 10.68
C ILE A 541 5.25 9.17 9.25
N MET A 542 4.28 9.98 8.79
CA MET A 542 3.78 9.91 7.42
C MET A 542 4.79 10.44 6.40
N ASP A 543 5.79 11.22 6.82
CA ASP A 543 6.87 11.68 5.94
C ASP A 543 7.75 10.50 5.44
N PHE A 544 7.71 9.34 6.10
CA PHE A 544 8.34 8.12 5.62
C PHE A 544 7.79 7.59 4.29
N TYR A 545 6.65 8.12 3.84
CA TYR A 545 6.08 7.81 2.53
C TYR A 545 6.36 8.88 1.48
N LEU A 546 6.83 10.07 1.90
CA LEU A 546 6.86 11.28 1.09
C LEU A 546 8.28 11.70 0.74
N SER A 547 9.19 11.70 1.72
CA SER A 547 10.49 12.35 1.59
C SER A 547 11.64 11.37 1.54
N GLY A 548 12.63 11.74 0.71
CA GLY A 548 13.91 11.06 0.55
C GLY A 548 13.79 9.57 0.27
N ASP A 549 14.56 8.77 0.99
CA ASP A 549 14.45 7.31 0.96
C ASP A 549 14.30 6.75 2.38
N VAL A 550 13.48 5.72 2.52
CA VAL A 550 13.22 5.02 3.78
C VAL A 550 13.23 3.51 3.54
N ALA A 551 14.10 2.81 4.25
CA ALA A 551 14.29 1.37 4.11
C ALA A 551 14.11 0.64 5.45
N PRO A 552 13.08 -0.22 5.57
CA PRO A 552 12.01 -0.50 4.59
C PRO A 552 10.99 0.66 4.49
N ALA A 553 10.21 0.72 3.41
CA ALA A 553 9.26 1.81 3.15
C ALA A 553 8.16 1.94 4.24
N GLY A 554 7.69 3.17 4.50
CA GLY A 554 6.60 3.42 5.44
C GLY A 554 6.93 3.02 6.88
N ARG A 555 5.97 2.45 7.62
CA ARG A 555 6.14 1.92 8.99
C ARG A 555 6.78 0.54 9.08
N TYR A 556 7.15 -0.10 7.97
CA TYR A 556 7.84 -1.39 8.05
C TYR A 556 9.23 -1.25 8.67
N ASN A 557 9.60 -2.15 9.56
CA ASN A 557 10.93 -2.24 10.15
C ASN A 557 11.63 -3.53 9.73
N PHE A 558 12.96 -3.47 9.63
CA PHE A 558 13.76 -4.70 9.64
C PHE A 558 13.84 -5.25 11.07
N VAL A 559 13.79 -6.58 11.21
CA VAL A 559 13.90 -7.25 12.51
C VAL A 559 15.25 -7.95 12.61
N TYR A 560 16.06 -7.57 13.61
CA TYR A 560 17.27 -8.30 13.99
C TYR A 560 17.02 -9.17 15.20
N LYS A 561 17.34 -10.46 15.10
CA LYS A 561 17.24 -11.41 16.20
C LYS A 561 18.51 -12.25 16.31
N GLU A 562 19.18 -12.13 17.45
CA GLU A 562 20.31 -12.97 17.82
C GLU A 562 19.86 -14.42 18.02
N LYS A 563 20.72 -15.35 17.60
CA LYS A 563 20.50 -16.80 17.70
C LYS A 563 20.21 -17.26 19.12
#